data_AF-A0A7S3K004-F1
#
_entry.id   AF-A0A7S3K004-F1
#
_cell.length_a   1.000
_cell.length_b   1.000
_cell.length_c   1.000
_cell.angle_alpha   90.00
_cell.angle_beta   90.00
_cell.angle_gamma   90.00
#
_symmetry.space_group_name_H-M   'P 1'
#
loop_
_entity.id
_entity.type
_entity.pdbx_description
1 polymer ?
#
loop_
_entity_poly.entity_id
_entity_poly.type
_entity_poly.pdbx_seq_one_letter_code
_entity_poly.pdbx_strand_id
1 'polypeptide(L)'
;SGTTVRYCEVAFNLDDGFEMFGGTVNLKYISVLFVGDDAIDTDEGYQGKIQFAYVMIGATGNHGVEMDSKGDASPRSFPQLYSATFVHHLEGSPESVSSDDQFDATLRLREGTGGEFGNIIVTNVPNVGVLQNECGSETRT
;
A
#
# COMPACT_ATOMS: atom_id res chain seq x y z
N SER A 1 -3.99 -16.90 12.24
CA SER A 1 -2.92 -15.92 12.51
C SER A 1 -3.10 -15.29 13.88
N GLY A 2 -2.00 -15.01 14.59
CA GLY A 2 -2.00 -14.35 15.91
C GLY A 2 -1.08 -13.13 16.01
N THR A 3 -0.26 -12.83 15.00
CA THR A 3 0.65 -11.68 15.03
C THR A 3 -0.12 -10.41 14.72
N THR A 4 0.01 -9.41 15.59
CA THR A 4 -0.55 -8.07 15.39
C THR A 4 0.52 -7.03 15.65
N VAL A 5 0.72 -6.16 14.67
CA VAL A 5 1.54 -4.94 14.77
C VAL A 5 0.59 -3.76 14.95
N ARG A 6 0.79 -2.96 15.99
CA ARG A 6 -0.14 -1.88 16.34
C ARG A 6 0.54 -0.71 17.03
N TYR A 7 0.02 0.50 16.80
CA TYR A 7 0.58 1.75 17.33
C TYR A 7 2.04 1.96 16.92
N CYS A 8 2.32 1.67 15.65
CA CYS A 8 3.64 1.83 15.05
C CYS A 8 3.59 2.97 14.03
N GLU A 9 4.63 3.81 14.05
CA GLU A 9 4.86 4.85 13.06
C GLU A 9 6.18 4.55 12.35
N VAL A 10 6.19 4.69 11.02
CA VAL A 10 7.41 4.73 10.22
C VAL A 10 7.48 6.08 9.54
N ALA A 11 8.60 6.78 9.68
CA ALA A 11 8.73 8.12 9.14
C ALA A 11 10.16 8.41 8.67
N PHE A 12 10.28 9.15 7.58
CA PHE A 12 11.56 9.66 7.05
C PHE A 12 12.63 8.59 6.78
N ASN A 13 12.23 7.34 6.48
CA ASN A 13 13.16 6.36 5.93
C ASN A 13 13.29 6.55 4.40
N LEU A 14 14.21 5.81 3.80
CA LEU A 14 14.54 5.91 2.38
C LEU A 14 13.66 5.01 1.50
N ASP A 15 12.91 4.11 2.11
CA ASP A 15 12.32 2.93 1.50
C ASP A 15 10.87 2.85 2.00
N ASP A 16 10.26 1.68 1.89
CA ASP A 16 8.88 1.47 2.30
C ASP A 16 8.61 1.69 3.79
N GLY A 17 7.37 2.08 4.10
CA GLY A 17 6.88 2.22 5.47
C GLY A 17 6.60 0.87 6.13
N PHE A 18 5.61 0.15 5.61
CA PHE A 18 5.27 -1.21 6.03
C PHE A 18 5.19 -2.13 4.82
N GLU A 19 6.13 -3.07 4.73
CA GLU A 19 6.27 -3.99 3.61
C GLU A 19 6.05 -5.43 4.08
N MET A 20 5.12 -6.15 3.43
CA MET A 20 4.78 -7.52 3.78
C MET A 20 4.88 -8.47 2.59
N PHE A 21 5.89 -9.33 2.63
CA PHE A 21 6.03 -10.47 1.73
C PHE A 21 5.33 -11.72 2.30
N GLY A 22 4.10 -11.95 1.86
CA GLY A 22 3.30 -13.10 2.29
C GLY A 22 2.85 -13.05 3.75
N GLY A 23 2.28 -14.16 4.21
CA GLY A 23 1.87 -14.31 5.61
C GLY A 23 0.53 -13.67 5.94
N THR A 24 0.26 -13.49 7.24
CA THR A 24 -1.07 -13.15 7.77
C THR A 24 -1.02 -12.17 8.95
N VAL A 25 0.07 -11.39 9.05
CA VAL A 25 0.18 -10.37 10.11
C VAL A 25 -0.95 -9.35 9.97
N ASN A 26 -1.50 -8.88 11.08
CA ASN A 26 -2.47 -7.79 11.06
C ASN A 26 -1.82 -6.49 11.52
N LEU A 27 -2.07 -5.41 10.78
CA LEU A 27 -1.68 -4.05 11.12
C LEU A 27 -2.88 -3.27 11.65
N LYS A 28 -2.72 -2.58 12.77
CA LYS A 28 -3.81 -1.76 13.34
C LYS A 28 -3.32 -0.49 14.01
N TYR A 29 -3.91 0.67 13.68
CA TYR A 29 -3.46 1.96 14.20
C TYR A 29 -2.00 2.22 13.84
N ILE A 30 -1.72 2.32 12.54
CA ILE A 30 -0.39 2.61 12.02
C ILE A 30 -0.35 3.99 11.35
N SER A 31 0.80 4.64 11.40
CA SER A 31 1.07 5.85 10.64
C SER A 31 2.33 5.72 9.80
N VAL A 32 2.31 6.35 8.63
CA VAL A 32 3.47 6.40 7.72
C VAL A 32 3.64 7.82 7.21
N LEU A 33 4.79 8.43 7.45
CA LEU A 33 5.02 9.85 7.18
C LEU A 33 6.30 10.07 6.39
N PHE A 34 6.19 10.63 5.19
CA PHE A 34 7.34 11.10 4.41
C PHE A 34 8.43 10.03 4.20
N VAL A 35 7.99 8.80 3.91
CA VAL A 35 8.90 7.72 3.51
C VAL A 35 9.40 7.94 2.08
N GLY A 36 10.51 7.28 1.73
CA GLY A 36 11.22 7.49 0.47
C GLY A 36 10.73 6.64 -0.69
N ASP A 37 9.80 5.72 -0.42
CA ASP A 37 9.12 4.93 -1.45
C ASP A 37 7.65 4.71 -1.07
N ASP A 38 7.17 3.47 -0.95
CA ASP A 38 5.76 3.17 -0.72
C ASP A 38 5.40 3.16 0.75
N ALA A 39 4.30 3.83 1.10
CA ALA A 39 3.92 3.88 2.50
C ALA A 39 3.50 2.51 3.05
N ILE A 40 2.79 1.71 2.27
CA ILE A 40 2.41 0.35 2.61
C ILE A 40 2.52 -0.50 1.35
N ASP A 41 3.39 -1.50 1.37
CA ASP A 41 3.54 -2.49 0.31
C ASP A 41 3.14 -3.90 0.78
N THR A 42 2.48 -4.64 -0.10
CA THR A 42 2.19 -6.05 0.11
C THR A 42 2.50 -6.84 -1.14
N ASP A 43 3.20 -7.96 -0.99
CA ASP A 43 3.48 -8.87 -2.09
C ASP A 43 3.53 -10.34 -1.60
N GLU A 44 3.91 -11.28 -2.46
CA GLU A 44 4.26 -12.67 -2.18
C GLU A 44 3.14 -13.44 -1.42
N GLY A 45 1.89 -13.10 -1.72
CA GLY A 45 0.72 -13.83 -1.22
C GLY A 45 0.23 -13.37 0.14
N TYR A 46 0.41 -12.10 0.51
CA TYR A 46 -0.04 -11.56 1.80
C TYR A 46 -1.56 -11.71 2.00
N GLN A 47 -1.98 -12.23 3.15
CA GLN A 47 -3.39 -12.51 3.50
C GLN A 47 -3.85 -11.76 4.77
N GLY A 48 -3.14 -10.71 5.15
CA GLY A 48 -3.39 -10.00 6.40
C GLY A 48 -4.42 -8.89 6.29
N LYS A 49 -4.70 -8.26 7.44
CA LYS A 49 -5.64 -7.15 7.56
C LYS A 49 -4.92 -5.89 8.00
N ILE A 50 -5.33 -4.77 7.44
CA ILE A 50 -4.83 -3.43 7.77
C ILE A 50 -6.02 -2.56 8.14
N GLN A 51 -6.04 -1.99 9.35
CA GLN A 51 -7.14 -1.15 9.79
C GLN A 51 -6.68 0.08 10.57
N PHE A 52 -7.30 1.24 10.33
CA PHE A 52 -6.93 2.51 10.96
C PHE A 52 -5.50 2.93 10.59
N ALA A 53 -5.26 3.08 9.29
CA ALA A 53 -3.98 3.58 8.75
C ALA A 53 -4.08 5.08 8.45
N TYR A 54 -3.01 5.81 8.75
CA TYR A 54 -2.82 7.19 8.32
C TYR A 54 -1.53 7.32 7.54
N VAL A 55 -1.60 7.86 6.34
CA VAL A 55 -0.45 8.01 5.45
C VAL A 55 -0.34 9.45 4.97
N MET A 56 0.85 10.03 5.10
CA MET A 56 1.22 11.31 4.50
C MET A 56 2.45 11.12 3.63
N ILE A 57 2.30 11.38 2.34
CA ILE A 57 3.32 11.14 1.32
C ILE A 57 4.01 12.48 1.05
N GLY A 58 5.35 12.47 1.14
CA GLY A 58 6.19 13.62 0.82
C GLY A 58 6.55 13.66 -0.66
N ALA A 59 7.25 14.71 -1.08
CA ALA A 59 7.74 14.84 -2.45
C ALA A 59 8.60 13.64 -2.89
N THR A 60 9.29 13.00 -1.96
CA THR A 60 10.19 11.86 -2.21
C THR A 60 9.52 10.49 -2.02
N GLY A 61 8.20 10.41 -1.76
CA GLY A 61 7.51 9.13 -1.63
C GLY A 61 6.80 8.78 -2.95
N ASN A 62 6.64 7.48 -3.23
CA ASN A 62 6.06 7.02 -4.49
C ASN A 62 4.54 6.84 -4.35
N HIS A 63 4.09 5.80 -3.65
CA HIS A 63 2.67 5.51 -3.46
C HIS A 63 2.24 5.57 -1.99
N GLY A 64 0.94 5.80 -1.77
CA GLY A 64 0.30 5.62 -0.46
C GLY A 64 0.09 4.15 -0.13
N VAL A 65 -0.20 3.33 -1.15
CA VAL A 65 -0.01 1.89 -1.11
C VAL A 65 0.50 1.42 -2.46
N GLU A 66 1.36 0.42 -2.44
CA GLU A 66 1.57 -0.53 -3.52
C GLU A 66 1.04 -1.88 -3.05
N MET A 67 0.28 -2.56 -3.90
CA MET A 67 -0.38 -3.81 -3.52
C MET A 67 -0.20 -4.74 -4.69
N ASP A 68 0.75 -5.63 -4.51
CA ASP A 68 1.25 -6.55 -5.51
C ASP A 68 0.96 -7.98 -5.09
N SER A 69 1.21 -8.88 -6.02
CA SER A 69 1.27 -10.31 -5.77
C SER A 69 2.41 -10.84 -6.64
N LYS A 70 2.88 -12.06 -6.35
CA LYS A 70 3.92 -12.71 -7.15
C LYS A 70 3.33 -13.22 -8.49
N GLY A 71 2.82 -12.32 -9.30
CA GLY A 71 2.02 -12.59 -10.49
C GLY A 71 0.86 -13.54 -10.22
N ASP A 72 0.82 -14.64 -10.99
CA ASP A 72 -0.20 -15.68 -10.88
C ASP A 72 0.06 -16.76 -9.81
N ALA A 73 1.06 -16.55 -8.94
CA ALA A 73 1.34 -17.47 -7.86
C ALA A 73 0.17 -17.56 -6.87
N SER A 74 0.01 -18.75 -6.28
CA SER A 74 -1.00 -19.02 -5.25
C SER A 74 -0.32 -19.23 -3.88
N PRO A 75 -0.85 -18.63 -2.79
CA PRO A 75 -1.99 -17.71 -2.79
C PRO A 75 -1.62 -16.36 -3.42
N ARG A 76 -2.57 -15.72 -4.12
CA ARG A 76 -2.43 -14.32 -4.54
C ARG A 76 -2.54 -13.43 -3.32
N SER A 77 -1.81 -12.31 -3.29
CA SER A 77 -2.01 -11.32 -2.23
C SER A 77 -3.46 -10.85 -2.19
N PHE A 78 -4.02 -10.80 -0.99
CA PHE A 78 -5.38 -10.38 -0.71
C PHE A 78 -5.41 -9.53 0.57
N PRO A 79 -4.81 -8.33 0.53
CA PRO A 79 -4.84 -7.42 1.66
C PRO A 79 -6.27 -6.95 1.92
N GLN A 80 -6.64 -6.88 3.21
CA GLN A 80 -7.92 -6.29 3.62
C GLN A 80 -7.66 -4.95 4.31
N LEU A 81 -7.78 -3.85 3.57
CA LEU A 81 -7.52 -2.49 4.04
C LEU A 81 -8.83 -1.73 4.32
N TYR A 82 -9.02 -1.35 5.58
CA TYR A 82 -10.21 -0.64 6.00
C TYR A 82 -9.94 0.58 6.89
N SER A 83 -10.75 1.63 6.74
CA SER A 83 -10.67 2.83 7.59
C SER A 83 -9.28 3.47 7.53
N ALA A 84 -8.90 3.95 6.34
CA ALA A 84 -7.59 4.54 6.09
C ALA A 84 -7.71 5.96 5.52
N THR A 85 -6.71 6.79 5.76
CA THR A 85 -6.60 8.14 5.19
C THR A 85 -5.23 8.32 4.56
N PHE A 86 -5.23 8.71 3.29
CA PHE A 86 -4.05 8.98 2.49
C PHE A 86 -4.05 10.45 2.08
N VAL A 87 -2.97 11.15 2.41
CA VAL A 87 -2.71 12.53 2.00
C VAL A 87 -1.47 12.54 1.13
N HIS A 88 -1.63 12.83 -0.16
CA HIS A 88 -0.51 12.90 -1.11
C HIS A 88 0.10 14.31 -1.19
N HIS A 89 1.26 14.44 -1.83
CA HIS A 89 1.80 15.72 -2.27
C HIS A 89 1.26 16.10 -3.66
N LEU A 90 1.22 17.40 -3.98
CA LEU A 90 0.59 17.95 -5.20
C LEU A 90 1.56 18.19 -6.37
N GLU A 91 2.82 17.75 -6.27
CA GLU A 91 3.85 18.09 -7.27
C GLU A 91 3.69 17.30 -8.57
N GLY A 92 2.99 16.14 -8.52
CA GLY A 92 2.60 15.37 -9.71
C GLY A 92 3.74 14.68 -10.46
N SER A 93 4.90 14.61 -9.82
CA SER A 93 5.97 13.67 -10.09
C SER A 93 6.68 13.38 -8.77
N PRO A 94 6.82 12.11 -8.34
CA PRO A 94 7.58 11.77 -7.15
C PRO A 94 9.08 11.99 -7.41
N GLU A 95 9.77 12.51 -6.41
CA GLU A 95 11.23 12.52 -6.30
C GLU A 95 11.72 11.27 -5.53
N SER A 96 10.99 10.16 -5.65
CA SER A 96 11.37 8.88 -5.05
C SER A 96 12.75 8.45 -5.54
N VAL A 97 13.54 7.87 -4.63
CA VAL A 97 14.81 7.26 -4.99
C VAL A 97 14.62 5.90 -5.65
N SER A 98 13.44 5.29 -5.44
CA SER A 98 13.03 4.15 -6.23
C SER A 98 12.83 4.57 -7.67
N SER A 99 13.12 3.64 -8.58
CA SER A 99 13.08 3.87 -10.03
C SER A 99 12.15 2.90 -10.74
N ASP A 100 11.56 1.96 -10.01
CA ASP A 100 10.43 1.20 -10.50
C ASP A 100 9.12 1.97 -10.29
N ASP A 101 8.09 1.51 -10.99
CA ASP A 101 6.71 2.02 -11.02
C ASP A 101 6.53 3.52 -10.71
N GLN A 102 7.14 4.40 -11.51
CA GLN A 102 7.01 5.87 -11.40
C GLN A 102 5.64 6.39 -11.89
N PHE A 103 4.58 5.59 -11.77
CA PHE A 103 3.25 5.94 -12.24
C PHE A 103 2.40 6.44 -11.07
N ASP A 104 2.22 7.77 -10.98
CA ASP A 104 1.59 8.49 -9.86
C ASP A 104 0.11 8.11 -9.58
N ALA A 105 -0.09 6.96 -8.95
CA ALA A 105 -1.33 6.60 -8.30
C ALA A 105 -1.15 6.61 -6.80
N THR A 106 -1.99 7.34 -6.06
CA THR A 106 -1.90 7.30 -4.60
C THR A 106 -2.14 5.89 -4.06
N LEU A 107 -3.08 5.15 -4.65
CA LEU A 107 -3.27 3.73 -4.36
C LEU A 107 -3.00 2.91 -5.62
N ARG A 108 -1.88 2.18 -5.62
CA ARG A 108 -1.41 1.36 -6.72
C ARG A 108 -1.73 -0.11 -6.45
N LEU A 109 -2.55 -0.72 -7.30
CA LEU A 109 -2.94 -2.14 -7.20
C LEU A 109 -2.53 -2.86 -8.49
N ARG A 110 -1.62 -3.84 -8.40
CA ARG A 110 -1.04 -4.49 -9.59
C ARG A 110 -0.63 -5.96 -9.38
N GLU A 111 0.00 -6.53 -10.40
CA GLU A 111 0.67 -7.84 -10.40
C GLU A 111 -0.15 -9.02 -9.87
N GLY A 112 -1.43 -9.08 -10.20
CA GLY A 112 -2.27 -10.20 -9.80
C GLY A 112 -2.82 -10.07 -8.39
N THR A 113 -2.62 -8.94 -7.69
CA THR A 113 -3.23 -8.70 -6.39
C THR A 113 -4.76 -8.73 -6.47
N GLY A 114 -5.38 -9.14 -5.37
CA GLY A 114 -6.80 -8.97 -5.10
C GLY A 114 -7.01 -7.98 -3.96
N GLY A 115 -7.90 -8.33 -3.04
CA GLY A 115 -8.07 -7.61 -1.78
C GLY A 115 -9.43 -6.94 -1.60
N GLU A 116 -9.61 -6.40 -0.40
CA GLU A 116 -10.79 -5.66 0.00
C GLU A 116 -10.38 -4.29 0.52
N PHE A 117 -10.98 -3.24 -0.06
CA PHE A 117 -10.63 -1.85 0.23
C PHE A 117 -11.90 -1.07 0.56
N GLY A 118 -12.02 -0.53 1.78
CA GLY A 118 -13.26 0.12 2.21
C GLY A 118 -13.10 1.18 3.28
N ASN A 119 -13.98 2.19 3.27
CA ASN A 119 -13.90 3.34 4.16
C ASN A 119 -12.53 4.04 4.08
N ILE A 120 -12.15 4.48 2.87
CA ILE A 120 -10.85 5.10 2.61
C ILE A 120 -11.07 6.55 2.17
N ILE A 121 -10.27 7.45 2.72
CA ILE A 121 -10.15 8.83 2.25
C ILE A 121 -8.83 8.94 1.51
N VAL A 122 -8.88 9.43 0.28
CA VAL A 122 -7.69 9.79 -0.50
C VAL A 122 -7.81 11.27 -0.85
N THR A 123 -6.80 12.06 -0.50
CA THR A 123 -6.81 13.51 -0.70
C THR A 123 -5.44 14.02 -1.14
N ASN A 124 -5.43 15.26 -1.63
CA ASN A 124 -4.27 15.89 -2.27
C ASN A 124 -3.67 15.07 -3.43
N VAL A 125 -4.51 14.32 -4.15
CA VAL A 125 -4.10 13.47 -5.27
C VAL A 125 -3.60 14.33 -6.42
N PRO A 126 -2.33 14.20 -6.86
CA PRO A 126 -1.82 15.02 -7.96
C PRO A 126 -2.28 14.52 -9.33
N ASN A 127 -2.35 13.19 -9.51
CA ASN A 127 -2.62 12.54 -10.78
C ASN A 127 -3.76 11.54 -10.65
N VAL A 128 -3.48 10.31 -10.21
CA VAL A 128 -4.47 9.23 -10.10
C VAL A 128 -4.71 8.88 -8.63
N GLY A 129 -5.98 8.80 -8.22
CA GLY A 129 -6.31 8.45 -6.83
C GLY A 129 -6.12 6.96 -6.57
N VAL A 130 -6.64 6.13 -7.49
CA VAL A 130 -6.52 4.68 -7.46
C VAL A 130 -6.25 4.19 -8.87
N LEU A 131 -5.18 3.43 -9.06
CA LEU A 131 -4.88 2.76 -10.32
C LEU A 131 -4.83 1.26 -10.11
N GLN A 132 -5.73 0.58 -10.81
CA GLN A 132 -5.77 -0.87 -10.88
C GLN A 132 -5.39 -1.29 -12.30
N ASN A 133 -4.26 -1.97 -12.47
CA ASN A 133 -3.90 -2.65 -13.71
C ASN A 133 -3.37 -4.04 -13.36
N GLU A 134 -3.53 -5.01 -14.26
CA GLU A 134 -2.91 -6.35 -14.10
C GLU A 134 -3.32 -7.14 -12.84
N CYS A 135 -4.38 -6.73 -12.13
CA CYS A 135 -4.94 -7.50 -11.01
C CYS A 135 -5.57 -8.82 -11.48
N GLY A 136 -5.55 -9.80 -10.59
CA GLY A 136 -6.03 -11.16 -10.86
C GLY A 136 -7.47 -11.37 -10.42
N SER A 137 -8.14 -12.34 -11.02
CA SER A 137 -9.38 -12.90 -10.48
C SER A 137 -9.10 -14.23 -9.78
N GLU A 138 -9.75 -14.46 -8.65
CA GLU A 138 -9.74 -15.75 -7.97
C GLU A 138 -11.08 -16.02 -7.29
N THR A 139 -11.41 -17.30 -7.12
CA THR A 139 -12.59 -17.73 -6.36
C THR A 139 -12.19 -17.96 -4.91
N ARG A 140 -12.82 -17.24 -3.98
CA ARG A 140 -12.60 -17.38 -2.53
C ARG A 140 -13.85 -17.94 -1.85
N THR A 141 -13.65 -18.89 -0.94
CA THR A 141 -14.70 -19.52 -0.11
C THR A 141 -14.70 -18.97 1.30
#